data_AF-A0A2P4XAH4-F1
#
_entry.id   AF-A0A2P4XAH4-F1
#
_cell.length_a   1.000
_cell.length_b   1.000
_cell.length_c   1.000
_cell.angle_alpha   90.00
_cell.angle_beta   90.00
_cell.angle_gamma   90.00
#
_symmetry.space_group_name_H-M   'P 1'
#
loop_
_entity.id
_entity.type
_entity.pdbx_description
1 polymer ?
#
loop_
_entity_poly.entity_id
_entity_poly.type
_entity_poly.pdbx_seq_one_letter_code
_entity_poly.pdbx_strand_id
1 'polypeptide(L)'
;MRNLVSLQRRVWALETSSVSSDQCVAFASIPGESQVFFLRASGRIEVLQLEEDAHSLQLFLNLREFVDNGDISSGCWRWMNYVAELGTLVCASTSGALVSVDVDAMDGEEVGSVDSGLRAVAWSDNQEMLALVTGVGSLLVMNNDWEVLHETEIKSSLPSDLELSTSDEHWSCELCWREDSRTA
;
A
#
# COMPACT_ATOMS: atom_id res chain seq x y z
N MET A 1 -31.06 -9.75 4.23
CA MET A 1 -30.90 -9.11 2.91
C MET A 1 -31.76 -7.85 2.80
N ARG A 2 -31.50 -6.84 3.64
CA ARG A 2 -32.09 -5.49 3.57
C ARG A 2 -30.89 -4.57 3.79
N ASN A 3 -30.37 -3.94 2.74
CA ASN A 3 -29.46 -2.76 2.78
C ASN A 3 -28.68 -2.53 1.47
N LEU A 4 -29.12 -3.08 0.33
CA LEU A 4 -28.53 -2.73 -0.99
C LEU A 4 -29.33 -1.65 -1.74
N VAL A 5 -30.52 -1.28 -1.26
CA VAL A 5 -31.43 -0.32 -1.93
C VAL A 5 -31.16 1.13 -1.51
N SER A 6 -30.46 1.37 -0.40
CA SER A 6 -30.15 2.70 0.14
C SER A 6 -28.86 3.33 -0.42
N LEU A 7 -28.18 2.67 -1.37
CA LEU A 7 -27.08 3.26 -2.15
C LEU A 7 -27.62 4.29 -3.17
N GLN A 8 -28.41 5.26 -2.70
CA GLN A 8 -28.69 6.48 -3.46
C GLN A 8 -27.40 7.30 -3.48
N ARG A 9 -26.62 7.11 -4.56
CA ARG A 9 -25.61 8.01 -5.14
C ARG A 9 -25.37 9.29 -4.33
N ARG A 10 -24.54 9.19 -3.30
CA ARG A 10 -23.71 10.29 -2.84
C ARG A 10 -22.31 10.01 -3.37
N VAL A 11 -22.13 10.30 -4.65
CA VAL A 11 -20.79 10.37 -5.26
C VAL A 11 -20.20 11.67 -4.78
N TRP A 12 -19.52 11.63 -3.65
CA TRP A 12 -18.68 12.75 -3.25
C TRP A 12 -17.35 12.58 -3.94
N ALA A 13 -17.01 13.55 -4.78
CA ALA A 13 -15.62 13.80 -5.05
C ALA A 13 -14.99 14.10 -3.68
N LEU A 14 -14.09 13.24 -3.21
CA LEU A 14 -13.10 13.70 -2.24
C LEU A 14 -12.48 14.93 -2.93
N GLU A 15 -12.86 16.13 -2.51
CA GLU A 15 -12.36 17.34 -3.15
C GLU A 15 -10.85 17.34 -2.93
N THR A 16 -10.15 16.99 -4.01
CA THR A 16 -8.70 17.04 -4.08
C THR A 16 -8.36 18.50 -3.93
N SER A 17 -7.83 18.89 -2.76
CA SER A 17 -7.23 20.21 -2.61
C SER A 17 -6.25 20.41 -3.77
N SER A 18 -6.41 21.54 -4.42
CA SER A 18 -5.92 21.84 -5.76
C SER A 18 -4.39 21.99 -5.81
N VAL A 19 -3.68 20.86 -5.86
CA VAL A 19 -2.30 20.77 -6.36
C VAL A 19 -2.22 19.53 -7.22
N SER A 20 -1.94 19.68 -8.52
CA SER A 20 -2.08 18.67 -9.56
C SER A 20 -1.17 17.43 -9.42
N SER A 21 -0.53 17.22 -8.28
CA SER A 21 0.43 16.13 -8.02
C SER A 21 0.08 15.25 -6.81
N ASP A 22 -0.88 15.63 -5.95
CA ASP A 22 -1.12 14.93 -4.68
C ASP A 22 -2.46 14.18 -4.64
N GLN A 23 -2.60 13.23 -5.56
CA GLN A 23 -3.78 12.37 -5.68
C GLN A 23 -3.83 11.31 -4.57
N CYS A 24 -5.04 10.90 -4.21
CA CYS A 24 -5.26 9.71 -3.40
C CYS A 24 -4.87 8.46 -4.21
N VAL A 25 -4.05 7.59 -3.62
CA VAL A 25 -3.50 6.40 -4.30
C VAL A 25 -3.96 5.08 -3.68
N ALA A 26 -4.25 5.07 -2.39
CA ALA A 26 -4.73 3.90 -1.66
C ALA A 26 -5.60 4.33 -0.47
N PHE A 27 -6.41 3.41 0.04
CA PHE A 27 -7.17 3.60 1.26
C PHE A 27 -7.21 2.29 2.06
N ALA A 28 -7.42 2.40 3.36
CA ALA A 28 -7.54 1.26 4.27
C ALA A 28 -8.57 1.58 5.35
N SER A 29 -9.26 0.55 5.85
CA SER A 29 -10.23 0.66 6.92
C SER A 29 -9.96 -0.40 7.97
N ILE A 30 -10.16 -0.07 9.24
CA ILE A 30 -10.02 -1.02 10.34
C ILE A 30 -11.36 -1.71 10.57
N PRO A 31 -11.44 -3.05 10.51
CA PRO A 31 -12.68 -3.77 10.76
C PRO A 31 -13.27 -3.43 12.13
N GLY A 32 -14.53 -2.97 12.15
CA GLY A 32 -15.23 -2.62 13.38
C GLY A 32 -15.12 -1.14 13.78
N GLU A 33 -14.32 -0.35 13.08
CA GLU A 33 -14.20 1.08 13.33
C GLU A 33 -14.93 1.91 12.28
N SER A 34 -15.26 3.16 12.65
CA SER A 34 -15.92 4.12 11.76
C SER A 34 -14.94 5.07 11.09
N GLN A 35 -13.68 4.66 10.91
CA GLN A 35 -12.65 5.47 10.29
C GLN A 35 -12.06 4.81 9.04
N VAL A 36 -11.74 5.64 8.06
CA VAL A 36 -11.07 5.24 6.82
C VAL A 36 -9.85 6.11 6.63
N PHE A 37 -8.71 5.46 6.37
CA PHE A 37 -7.44 6.10 6.08
C PHE A 37 -7.25 6.21 4.57
N PHE A 38 -6.76 7.35 4.11
CA PHE A 38 -6.45 7.64 2.72
C PHE A 38 -4.97 8.00 2.60
N LEU A 39 -4.25 7.27 1.75
CA LEU A 39 -2.87 7.57 1.40
C LEU A 39 -2.86 8.45 0.16
N ARG A 40 -2.17 9.58 0.26
CA ARG A 40 -1.85 10.42 -0.91
C ARG A 40 -0.48 10.09 -1.48
N ALA A 41 -0.28 10.38 -2.78
CA ALA A 41 0.99 10.18 -3.47
C ALA A 41 2.16 10.94 -2.81
N SER A 42 1.88 12.04 -2.10
CA SER A 42 2.87 12.76 -1.31
C SER A 42 3.32 12.05 -0.03
N GLY A 43 2.68 10.96 0.39
CA GLY A 43 2.96 10.29 1.66
C GLY A 43 2.17 10.84 2.85
N ARG A 44 1.23 11.76 2.60
CA ARG A 44 0.26 12.17 3.61
C ARG A 44 -0.80 11.09 3.78
N ILE A 45 -1.06 10.71 5.03
CA ILE A 45 -2.20 9.89 5.42
C ILE A 45 -3.25 10.82 6.00
N GLU A 46 -4.46 10.75 5.45
CA GLU A 46 -5.62 11.47 5.95
C GLU A 46 -6.63 10.48 6.52
N VAL A 47 -7.26 10.82 7.64
CA VAL A 47 -8.31 10.01 8.25
C VAL A 47 -9.66 10.69 8.04
N LEU A 48 -10.63 9.91 7.60
CA LEU A 48 -12.03 10.31 7.48
C LEU A 48 -12.83 9.60 8.57
N GLN A 49 -13.42 10.38 9.47
CA GLN A 49 -14.39 9.86 10.44
C GLN A 49 -15.78 9.79 9.79
N LEU A 50 -16.38 8.60 9.82
CA LEU A 50 -17.70 8.30 9.28
C LEU A 50 -18.76 8.47 10.38
N GLU A 51 -19.11 9.72 10.73
CA GLU A 51 -20.27 10.00 11.59
C GLU A 51 -21.54 10.23 10.74
N GLU A 52 -22.73 10.00 11.31
CA GLU A 52 -24.00 10.06 10.56
C GLU A 52 -24.31 11.44 9.96
N ASP A 53 -23.85 12.52 10.60
CA ASP A 53 -24.22 13.91 10.27
C ASP A 53 -23.02 14.83 9.95
N ALA A 54 -21.79 14.37 10.19
CA ALA A 54 -20.58 15.14 9.94
C ALA A 54 -19.43 14.24 9.48
N HIS A 55 -18.72 14.66 8.45
CA HIS A 55 -17.49 13.98 8.02
C HIS A 55 -16.36 15.00 8.09
N SER A 56 -15.37 14.73 8.94
CA SER A 56 -14.14 15.51 8.96
C SER A 56 -13.01 14.69 8.38
N LEU A 57 -12.42 15.19 7.30
CA LEU A 57 -11.14 14.69 6.78
C LEU A 57 -10.03 15.47 7.47
N GLN A 58 -9.14 14.76 8.15
CA GLN A 58 -8.05 15.37 8.90
C GLN A 58 -6.72 14.72 8.51
N LEU A 59 -5.64 15.50 8.53
CA LEU A 59 -4.31 14.92 8.39
C LEU A 59 -4.04 14.03 9.61
N PHE A 60 -3.78 12.75 9.36
CA PHE A 60 -3.38 11.80 10.39
C PHE A 60 -1.87 11.89 10.60
N LEU A 61 -1.10 11.69 9.53
CA LEU A 61 0.35 11.59 9.61
C LEU A 61 1.02 11.88 8.26
N ASN A 62 2.32 12.19 8.26
CA ASN A 62 3.13 12.35 7.06
C ASN A 62 4.31 11.38 7.05
N LEU A 63 4.25 10.37 6.18
CA LEU A 63 5.23 9.27 6.11
C LEU A 63 6.66 9.73 5.83
N ARG A 64 6.84 10.92 5.23
CA ARG A 64 8.16 11.49 4.98
C ARG A 64 8.95 11.83 6.23
N GLU A 65 8.28 11.91 7.38
CA GLU A 65 8.93 12.19 8.65
C GLU A 65 9.71 10.97 9.17
N PHE A 66 9.43 9.77 8.65
CA PHE A 66 10.00 8.51 9.10
C PHE A 66 11.01 7.89 8.16
N VAL A 67 11.16 8.44 6.96
CA VAL A 67 12.10 7.92 5.96
C VAL A 67 13.26 8.88 5.79
N ASP A 68 14.48 8.37 5.73
CA ASP A 68 15.65 9.19 5.49
C ASP A 68 15.57 9.88 4.12
N ASN A 69 15.78 11.21 4.10
CA ASN A 69 15.52 12.15 3.00
C ASN A 69 16.38 11.97 1.72
N GLY A 70 16.99 10.80 1.51
CA GLY A 70 17.75 10.46 0.32
C GLY A 70 16.86 10.18 -0.88
N ASP A 71 16.38 11.24 -1.55
CA ASP A 71 15.84 11.21 -2.92
C ASP A 71 14.40 10.66 -3.13
N ILE A 72 13.55 10.68 -2.09
CA ILE A 72 12.12 10.38 -2.27
C ILE A 72 11.44 11.49 -3.07
N SER A 73 11.30 11.26 -4.37
CA SER A 73 10.52 12.13 -5.25
C SER A 73 9.10 12.34 -4.72
N SER A 74 8.59 13.57 -4.81
CA SER A 74 7.22 13.85 -4.43
C SER A 74 6.25 13.07 -5.34
N GLY A 75 5.47 12.13 -4.81
CA GLY A 75 4.51 11.36 -5.60
C GLY A 75 4.79 9.85 -5.71
N CYS A 76 5.76 9.30 -4.96
CA CYS A 76 6.16 7.90 -5.03
C CYS A 76 5.32 6.92 -4.20
N TRP A 77 4.52 7.40 -3.24
CA TRP A 77 3.70 6.54 -2.39
C TRP A 77 2.53 5.96 -3.17
N ARG A 78 2.29 4.65 -3.03
CA ARG A 78 1.33 3.93 -3.88
C ARG A 78 0.48 2.88 -3.17
N TRP A 79 1.02 2.23 -2.14
CA TRP A 79 0.35 1.11 -1.48
C TRP A 79 0.17 1.38 0.01
N MET A 80 -0.98 0.98 0.54
CA MET A 80 -1.31 1.03 1.97
C MET A 80 -2.25 -0.13 2.30
N ASN A 81 -1.96 -0.87 3.35
CA ASN A 81 -2.89 -1.86 3.92
C ASN A 81 -2.85 -1.80 5.44
N TYR A 82 -3.99 -2.08 6.06
CA TYR A 82 -4.05 -2.32 7.50
C TYR A 82 -3.76 -3.79 7.80
N VAL A 83 -2.78 -4.05 8.64
CA VAL A 83 -2.37 -5.39 9.07
C VAL A 83 -2.84 -5.59 10.51
N ALA A 84 -3.91 -6.38 10.70
CA ALA A 84 -4.58 -6.54 11.99
C ALA A 84 -3.70 -7.22 13.04
N GLU A 85 -2.82 -8.14 12.64
CA GLU A 85 -1.88 -8.80 13.54
C GLU A 85 -0.87 -7.80 14.15
N LEU A 86 -0.43 -6.82 13.36
CA LEU A 86 0.48 -5.78 13.80
C LEU A 86 -0.23 -4.59 14.45
N GLY A 87 -1.52 -4.40 14.15
CA GLY A 87 -2.26 -3.20 14.53
C GLY A 87 -1.81 -1.95 13.77
N THR A 88 -1.14 -2.10 12.62
CA THR A 88 -0.49 -1.00 11.90
C THR A 88 -1.01 -0.81 10.48
N LEU A 89 -0.90 0.43 9.98
CA LEU A 89 -0.97 0.73 8.56
C LEU A 89 0.41 0.59 7.95
N VAL A 90 0.58 -0.37 7.06
CA VAL A 90 1.85 -0.54 6.35
C VAL A 90 1.73 0.10 4.97
N CYS A 91 2.63 1.05 4.71
CA CYS A 91 2.66 1.87 3.52
C CYS A 91 3.94 1.59 2.72
N ALA A 92 3.84 1.63 1.40
CA ALA A 92 4.99 1.42 0.53
C ALA A 92 5.05 2.41 -0.64
N SER A 93 6.29 2.69 -1.06
CA SER A 93 6.60 3.64 -2.13
C SER A 93 7.31 2.96 -3.30
N THR A 94 7.15 3.52 -4.51
CA THR A 94 7.87 3.05 -5.71
C THR A 94 9.37 3.28 -5.65
N SER A 95 9.85 4.16 -4.77
CA SER A 95 11.27 4.38 -4.49
C SER A 95 11.89 3.29 -3.62
N GLY A 96 11.08 2.44 -2.96
CA GLY A 96 11.59 1.30 -2.20
C GLY A 96 11.26 1.32 -0.71
N ALA A 97 10.85 2.46 -0.17
CA ALA A 97 10.59 2.59 1.26
C ALA A 97 9.31 1.85 1.67
N LEU A 98 9.40 1.16 2.80
CA LEU A 98 8.34 0.45 3.51
C LEU A 98 8.25 1.01 4.93
N VAL A 99 7.10 1.56 5.29
CA VAL A 99 6.87 2.21 6.58
C VAL A 99 5.68 1.58 7.27
N SER A 100 5.86 1.19 8.53
CA SER A 100 4.79 0.73 9.42
C SER A 100 4.33 1.91 10.26
N VAL A 101 3.02 2.14 10.34
CA VAL A 101 2.43 3.22 11.14
C VAL A 101 1.50 2.62 12.18
N ASP A 102 1.86 2.78 13.45
CA ASP A 102 1.00 2.44 14.57
C ASP A 102 -0.18 3.43 14.65
N VAL A 103 -1.39 2.89 14.53
CA VAL A 103 -2.61 3.70 14.44
C VAL A 103 -2.95 4.34 15.79
N ASP A 104 -2.70 3.63 16.89
CA ASP A 104 -3.04 4.07 18.24
C ASP A 104 -2.01 5.09 18.77
N ALA A 105 -0.73 4.85 18.52
CA ALA A 105 0.36 5.73 18.91
C ALA A 105 0.48 6.97 18.01
N MET A 106 -0.13 6.94 16.82
CA MET A 106 0.06 7.96 15.76
C MET A 106 1.54 8.17 15.43
N ASP A 107 2.29 7.08 15.39
CA ASP A 107 3.74 7.09 15.16
C ASP A 107 4.09 6.07 14.08
N GLY A 108 5.24 6.22 13.44
CA GLY A 108 5.66 5.33 12.37
C GLY A 108 7.16 5.09 12.31
N GLU A 109 7.53 4.03 11.63
CA GLU A 109 8.90 3.58 11.50
C GLU A 109 9.16 3.02 10.11
N GLU A 110 10.33 3.35 9.55
CA GLU A 110 10.83 2.68 8.35
C GLU A 110 11.30 1.27 8.71
N VAL A 111 10.55 0.28 8.25
CA VAL A 111 10.81 -1.15 8.50
C VAL A 111 11.68 -1.79 7.42
N GLY A 112 11.82 -1.11 6.28
CA GLY A 112 12.69 -1.56 5.20
C GLY A 112 12.77 -0.61 4.03
N SER A 113 13.84 -0.76 3.25
CA SER A 113 14.05 -0.04 2.00
C SER A 113 14.62 -0.97 0.95
N VAL A 114 14.13 -0.84 -0.29
CA VAL A 114 14.60 -1.59 -1.45
C VAL A 114 15.24 -0.62 -2.42
N ASP A 115 16.57 -0.63 -2.54
CA ASP A 115 17.34 0.31 -3.37
C ASP A 115 16.88 0.36 -4.84
N SER A 116 16.43 -0.77 -5.38
CA SER A 116 15.92 -0.83 -6.76
C SER A 116 14.50 -0.27 -6.94
N GLY A 117 13.85 0.11 -5.84
CA GLY A 117 12.45 0.49 -5.79
C GLY A 117 11.49 -0.69 -5.79
N LEU A 118 10.20 -0.38 -5.68
CA LEU A 118 9.11 -1.35 -5.71
C LEU A 118 8.24 -1.15 -6.96
N ARG A 119 7.64 -2.24 -7.41
CA ARG A 119 6.81 -2.34 -8.62
C ARG A 119 5.43 -2.89 -8.32
N ALA A 120 5.31 -3.73 -7.29
CA ALA A 120 4.06 -4.20 -6.74
C ALA A 120 4.23 -4.63 -5.27
N VAL A 121 3.14 -4.56 -4.53
CA VAL A 121 3.04 -4.92 -3.11
C VAL A 121 1.67 -5.56 -2.89
N ALA A 122 1.63 -6.72 -2.25
CA ALA A 122 0.37 -7.40 -1.93
C ALA A 122 0.50 -8.26 -0.67
N TRP A 123 -0.41 -8.08 0.28
CA TRP A 123 -0.58 -9.01 1.39
C TRP A 123 -1.38 -10.24 0.99
N SER A 124 -1.06 -11.37 1.61
CA SER A 124 -1.92 -12.55 1.60
C SER A 124 -3.26 -12.24 2.29
N ASP A 125 -4.29 -13.02 1.96
CA ASP A 125 -5.64 -12.84 2.52
C ASP A 125 -5.68 -12.91 4.06
N ASN A 126 -4.86 -13.80 4.64
CA ASN A 126 -4.70 -13.92 6.09
C ASN A 126 -3.72 -12.89 6.70
N GLN A 127 -3.15 -11.99 5.89
CA GLN A 127 -2.19 -10.96 6.29
C GLN A 127 -0.90 -11.46 6.94
N GLU A 128 -0.56 -12.74 6.85
CA GLU A 128 0.67 -13.31 7.41
C GLU A 128 1.90 -13.16 6.50
N MET A 129 1.67 -12.95 5.20
CA MET A 129 2.73 -12.84 4.20
C MET A 129 2.57 -11.59 3.35
N LEU A 130 3.71 -10.95 3.08
CA LEU A 130 3.82 -9.83 2.17
C LEU A 130 4.62 -10.24 0.93
N ALA A 131 4.03 -10.10 -0.25
CA ALA A 131 4.74 -10.27 -1.51
C ALA A 131 5.07 -8.91 -2.13
N LEU A 132 6.31 -8.78 -2.62
CA LEU A 132 6.86 -7.57 -3.22
C LEU A 132 7.49 -7.89 -4.57
N VAL A 133 7.35 -7.00 -5.53
CA VAL A 133 8.14 -7.03 -6.77
C VAL A 133 9.10 -5.84 -6.77
N THR A 134 10.39 -6.11 -6.87
CA THR A 134 11.46 -5.10 -6.86
C THR A 134 11.68 -4.51 -8.25
N GLY A 135 12.35 -3.36 -8.34
CA GLY A 135 12.61 -2.71 -9.63
C GLY A 135 13.57 -3.45 -10.54
N VAL A 136 14.44 -4.32 -9.98
CA VAL A 136 15.28 -5.25 -10.76
C VAL A 136 14.50 -6.46 -11.28
N GLY A 137 13.23 -6.63 -10.90
CA GLY A 137 12.38 -7.74 -11.34
C GLY A 137 12.56 -9.01 -10.52
N SER A 138 12.81 -8.87 -9.22
CA SER A 138 12.76 -9.99 -8.26
C SER A 138 11.41 -10.00 -7.53
N LEU A 139 10.86 -11.19 -7.30
CA LEU A 139 9.76 -11.44 -6.40
C LEU A 139 10.32 -11.79 -5.02
N LEU A 140 9.89 -11.07 -4.00
CA LEU A 140 10.23 -11.29 -2.60
C LEU A 140 8.95 -11.65 -1.83
N VAL A 141 9.04 -12.61 -0.92
CA VAL A 141 7.99 -12.93 0.04
C VAL A 141 8.55 -12.81 1.45
N MET A 142 7.88 -12.06 2.30
CA MET A 142 8.28 -11.77 3.68
C MET A 142 7.16 -12.13 4.66
N ASN A 143 7.51 -12.41 5.92
CA ASN A 143 6.55 -12.50 7.02
C ASN A 143 6.33 -11.11 7.68
N ASN A 144 5.49 -11.07 8.71
CA ASN A 144 5.20 -9.85 9.49
C ASN A 144 6.37 -9.38 10.38
N ASP A 145 7.40 -10.20 10.57
CA ASP A 145 8.67 -9.81 11.22
C ASP A 145 9.68 -9.21 10.22
N TRP A 146 9.24 -8.95 8.99
CA TRP A 146 10.06 -8.45 7.88
C TRP A 146 11.23 -9.38 7.49
N GLU A 147 11.13 -10.66 7.82
CA GLU A 147 12.09 -11.68 7.40
C GLU A 147 11.73 -12.20 6.00
N VAL A 148 12.74 -12.29 5.13
CA VAL A 148 12.58 -12.85 3.79
C VAL A 148 12.43 -14.37 3.86
N LEU A 149 11.27 -14.86 3.43
CA LEU A 149 10.95 -16.29 3.33
C LEU A 149 11.34 -16.88 1.96
N HIS A 150 11.14 -16.09 0.90
CA HIS A 150 11.43 -16.53 -0.47
C HIS A 150 11.86 -15.36 -1.34
N GLU A 151 12.82 -15.61 -2.24
CA GLU A 151 13.28 -14.66 -3.24
C GLU A 151 13.50 -15.39 -4.57
N THR A 152 13.01 -14.81 -5.67
CA THR A 152 13.19 -15.38 -7.00
C THR A 152 13.25 -14.30 -8.07
N GLU A 153 14.13 -14.45 -9.05
CA GLU A 153 14.15 -13.58 -10.22
C GLU A 153 13.00 -13.92 -11.18
N ILE A 154 12.14 -12.95 -11.48
CA ILE A 154 10.97 -13.14 -12.34
C ILE A 154 11.40 -13.63 -13.72
N LYS A 155 12.45 -13.03 -14.31
CA LYS A 155 12.95 -13.41 -15.64
C LYS A 155 13.32 -14.89 -15.74
N SER A 156 13.89 -15.47 -14.68
CA SER A 156 14.28 -16.88 -14.65
C SER A 156 13.08 -17.84 -14.59
N SER A 157 11.92 -17.34 -14.14
CA SER A 157 10.69 -18.11 -13.96
C SER A 157 9.69 -17.93 -15.11
N LEU A 158 10.00 -17.06 -16.08
CA LEU A 158 9.15 -16.84 -17.25
C LEU A 158 9.28 -18.01 -18.24
N PRO A 159 8.16 -18.43 -18.87
CA PRO A 159 8.19 -19.25 -20.07
C PRO A 159 9.11 -18.67 -21.15
N SER A 160 9.76 -19.52 -21.95
CA SER A 160 10.78 -19.11 -22.92
C SER A 160 10.29 -18.19 -24.05
N ASP A 161 8.97 -18.06 -24.20
CA ASP A 161 8.28 -17.20 -25.16
C ASP A 161 7.92 -15.81 -24.59
N LEU A 162 8.18 -15.57 -23.31
CA LEU A 162 7.88 -14.32 -22.63
C LEU A 162 9.16 -13.60 -22.17
N GLU A 163 9.24 -12.31 -22.46
CA GLU A 163 10.30 -11.43 -21.98
C GLU A 163 9.72 -10.33 -21.10
N LEU A 164 10.37 -10.06 -19.96
CA LEU A 164 10.00 -8.94 -19.11
C LEU A 164 10.53 -7.63 -19.73
N SER A 165 9.62 -6.76 -20.18
CA SER A 165 9.99 -5.45 -20.72
C SER A 165 10.47 -4.53 -19.60
N THR A 166 11.75 -4.62 -19.24
CA THR A 166 12.38 -3.74 -18.24
C THR A 166 12.97 -2.48 -18.87
N SER A 167 12.52 -2.08 -20.06
CA SER A 167 13.05 -0.92 -20.79
C SER A 167 12.65 0.42 -20.15
N ASP A 168 11.58 0.43 -19.35
CA ASP A 168 11.16 1.61 -18.59
C ASP A 168 11.67 1.54 -17.15
N GLU A 169 12.36 2.58 -16.71
CA GLU A 169 12.83 2.74 -15.31
C GLU A 169 11.66 2.88 -14.31
N HIS A 170 10.42 3.08 -14.80
CA HIS A 170 9.22 3.35 -14.02
C HIS A 170 8.03 2.46 -14.38
N TRP A 171 8.25 1.18 -14.67
CA TRP A 171 7.15 0.24 -14.80
C TRP A 171 6.48 -0.01 -13.43
N SER A 172 5.23 -0.49 -13.45
CA SER A 172 4.53 -0.98 -12.27
C SER A 172 3.71 -2.19 -12.67
N CYS A 173 3.50 -3.14 -11.76
CA CYS A 173 2.61 -4.27 -11.99
C CYS A 173 1.58 -4.38 -10.87
N GLU A 174 0.55 -5.16 -11.13
CA GLU A 174 -0.39 -5.61 -10.12
C GLU A 174 0.05 -6.98 -9.63
N LEU A 175 0.01 -7.18 -8.32
CA LEU A 175 0.30 -8.44 -7.67
C LEU A 175 -0.91 -8.82 -6.83
N CYS A 176 -1.31 -10.08 -6.90
CA CYS A 176 -2.35 -10.62 -6.06
C CYS A 176 -1.99 -12.05 -5.67
N TRP A 177 -2.41 -12.44 -4.47
CA TRP A 177 -2.34 -13.82 -4.05
C TRP A 177 -3.52 -14.57 -4.63
N ARG A 178 -3.28 -15.79 -5.10
CA ARG A 178 -4.39 -16.66 -5.50
C ARG A 178 -5.09 -17.18 -4.24
N GLU A 179 -6.42 -17.09 -4.22
CA GLU A 179 -7.25 -17.63 -3.14
C GLU A 179 -7.39 -19.16 -3.19
N ASP A 180 -6.84 -19.83 -4.21
CA ASP A 180 -7.01 -21.28 -4.37
C ASP A 180 -5.90 -22.08 -3.68
N SER A 181 -6.03 -22.23 -2.35
CA SER A 181 -5.41 -23.32 -1.60
C SER A 181 -6.08 -24.68 -1.89
N ARG A 182 -6.43 -24.98 -3.15
CA ARG A 182 -6.85 -26.33 -3.54
C ARG A 182 -5.61 -27.13 -3.91
N THR A 183 -5.15 -27.89 -2.92
CA THR A 183 -4.26 -29.04 -3.04
C THR A 183 -4.36 -29.71 -4.41
N ALA A 184 -3.25 -29.71 -5.15
CA ALA A 184 -3.01 -30.69 -6.20
C ALA A 184 -2.79 -32.08 -5.57
#